data_AF-A0A7V7KBX4-F1
#
_entry.id   AF-A0A7V7KBX4-F1
#
_cell.length_a   1.000
_cell.length_b   1.000
_cell.length_c   1.000
_cell.angle_alpha   90.00
_cell.angle_beta   90.00
_cell.angle_gamma   90.00
#
_symmetry.space_group_name_H-M   'P 1'
#
loop_
_entity.id
_entity.type
_entity.pdbx_description
1 polymer ?
#
loop_
_entity_poly.entity_id
_entity_poly.type
_entity_poly.pdbx_seq_one_letter_code
_entity_poly.pdbx_strand_id
1 'polypeptide(L)' 'MTTTLTPDELETIFAKVCDPGDWKAPIEVWCRGEAVLPICEAIRFFTATEPKVELDTTRMRYLITSEGYRAGPAGDH' A
#
# COMPACT_ATOMS: atom_id res chain seq x y z
N MET A 1 -2.24 -21.38 -5.90
CA MET A 1 -3.32 -20.62 -6.56
C MET A 1 -2.98 -19.15 -6.35
N THR A 2 -2.58 -18.43 -7.40
CA THR A 2 -2.32 -16.99 -7.31
C THR A 2 -3.66 -16.32 -7.57
N THR A 3 -4.35 -15.89 -6.52
CA THR A 3 -5.60 -15.16 -6.65
C THR A 3 -5.26 -13.76 -7.12
N THR A 4 -5.42 -13.49 -8.41
CA THR A 4 -5.25 -12.14 -8.97
C THR A 4 -6.42 -11.28 -8.48
N LEU A 5 -6.13 -10.19 -7.77
CA LEU A 5 -7.14 -9.23 -7.34
C LEU A 5 -7.63 -8.43 -8.55
N THR A 6 -8.92 -8.14 -8.58
CA THR A 6 -9.50 -7.26 -9.61
C THR A 6 -9.16 -5.79 -9.33
N PRO A 7 -9.16 -4.91 -10.36
CA PRO A 7 -8.91 -3.49 -10.16
C PRO A 7 -9.84 -2.82 -9.12
N ASP A 8 -11.12 -3.21 -9.07
CA ASP A 8 -12.09 -2.67 -8.11
C ASP A 8 -11.78 -3.09 -6.66
N GLU A 9 -11.28 -4.32 -6.47
CA GLU A 9 -10.81 -4.81 -5.16
C GLU A 9 -9.56 -4.06 -4.72
N LEU A 10 -8.62 -3.84 -5.65
CA LEU A 10 -7.41 -3.07 -5.40
C LEU A 10 -7.75 -1.63 -5.03
N GLU A 11 -8.70 -0.99 -5.71
CA GLU A 11 -9.16 0.36 -5.39
C GLU A 11 -9.75 0.43 -3.98
N THR A 12 -10.60 -0.54 -3.63
CA THR A 12 -11.21 -0.64 -2.30
C THR A 12 -10.17 -0.82 -1.20
N ILE A 13 -9.09 -1.55 -1.48
CA ILE A 13 -7.97 -1.73 -0.55
C ILE A 13 -7.15 -0.44 -0.47
N PHE A 14 -6.81 0.16 -1.61
CA PHE A 14 -6.01 1.38 -1.68
C PHE A 14 -6.68 2.54 -0.93
N ALA A 15 -7.99 2.72 -1.13
CA ALA A 15 -8.80 3.74 -0.45
C ALA A 15 -8.82 3.62 1.09
N LYS A 16 -8.48 2.44 1.65
CA LYS A 16 -8.38 2.24 3.09
C LYS A 16 -7.01 2.60 3.67
N VAL A 17 -5.98 2.64 2.82
CA VAL A 17 -4.59 2.84 3.25
C VAL A 17 -4.03 4.19 2.82
N CYS A 18 -4.57 4.80 1.75
CA CYS A 18 -4.22 6.15 1.33
C CYS A 18 -5.11 7.20 2.00
N ASP A 19 -4.59 8.42 2.14
CA ASP A 19 -5.42 9.57 2.47
C ASP A 19 -6.27 9.95 1.23
N PRO A 20 -7.61 9.94 1.30
CA PRO A 20 -8.45 10.35 0.18
C PRO A 20 -8.27 11.83 -0.22
N GLY A 21 -7.75 12.68 0.68
CA GLY A 21 -7.44 14.09 0.41
C GLY A 21 -6.05 14.31 -0.19
N ASP A 22 -5.10 13.39 0.02
CA ASP A 22 -3.75 13.43 -0.55
C ASP A 22 -3.27 12.01 -0.88
N TRP A 23 -3.85 11.42 -1.93
CA TRP A 23 -3.52 10.06 -2.37
C TRP A 23 -2.05 9.90 -2.82
N LYS A 24 -1.36 11.01 -3.11
CA LYS A 24 0.05 11.03 -3.49
C LYS A 24 0.98 10.98 -2.27
N ALA A 25 0.49 11.29 -1.07
CA ALA A 25 1.30 11.32 0.14
C ALA A 25 1.96 9.97 0.45
N PRO A 26 3.07 9.97 1.23
CA PRO A 26 3.63 8.75 1.76
C PRO A 26 2.57 7.90 2.49
N ILE A 27 2.59 6.60 2.24
CA ILE A 27 1.66 5.64 2.82
C ILE A 27 2.35 4.96 3.99
N GLU A 28 1.69 4.98 5.15
CA GLU A 28 2.11 4.23 6.34
C GLU A 28 0.89 3.54 6.95
N VAL A 29 0.86 2.20 6.93
CA VAL A 29 -0.27 1.44 7.44
C VAL A 29 0.16 0.22 8.22
N TRP A 30 -0.49 0.01 9.38
CA TRP A 30 -0.37 -1.21 10.16
C TRP A 30 -1.46 -2.20 9.75
N CYS A 31 -1.07 -3.43 9.42
CA CYS A 31 -2.01 -4.48 9.01
C CYS A 31 -1.66 -5.84 9.61
N ARG A 32 -2.59 -6.78 9.46
CA ARG A 32 -2.35 -8.20 9.77
C ARG A 32 -1.70 -8.91 8.58
N GLY A 33 -1.15 -10.10 8.81
CA GLY A 33 -0.40 -10.86 7.80
C GLY A 33 -1.20 -11.15 6.54
N GLU A 34 -2.49 -11.48 6.67
CA GLU A 34 -3.40 -11.76 5.56
C GLU A 34 -3.62 -10.55 4.64
N ALA A 35 -3.46 -9.33 5.16
CA ALA A 35 -3.67 -8.09 4.42
C ALA A 35 -2.39 -7.56 3.76
N VAL A 36 -1.22 -8.14 4.05
CA VAL A 36 0.07 -7.63 3.55
C VAL A 36 0.12 -7.69 2.02
N LEU A 37 -0.13 -8.85 1.43
CA LEU A 37 -0.04 -9.03 -0.02
C LEU A 37 -1.05 -8.14 -0.78
N PRO A 38 -2.36 -8.11 -0.42
CA PRO A 38 -3.32 -7.22 -1.08
C PRO A 38 -2.97 -5.74 -1.00
N ILE A 39 -2.49 -5.26 0.17
CA ILE A 39 -2.10 -3.86 0.34
C ILE A 39 -0.87 -3.54 -0.52
N CYS A 40 0.14 -4.41 -0.54
CA CYS A 40 1.32 -4.21 -1.38
C CYS A 40 0.98 -4.19 -2.88
N GLU A 41 0.07 -5.07 -3.33
CA GLU A 41 -0.39 -5.11 -4.72
C GLU A 41 -1.13 -3.82 -5.09
N ALA A 42 -2.03 -3.34 -4.22
CA ALA A 42 -2.75 -2.09 -4.42
C ALA A 42 -1.79 -0.88 -4.49
N ILE A 43 -0.82 -0.78 -3.58
CA ILE A 43 0.17 0.31 -3.59
C ILE A 43 0.98 0.30 -4.89
N ARG A 44 1.48 -0.87 -5.32
CA ARG A 44 2.23 -1.00 -6.59
C ARG A 44 1.36 -0.61 -7.79
N PHE A 45 0.10 -1.02 -7.81
CA PHE A 45 -0.81 -0.72 -8.90
C PHE A 45 -1.10 0.78 -9.04
N PHE A 46 -1.42 1.47 -7.95
CA PHE A 46 -1.83 2.88 -7.99
C PHE A 46 -0.67 3.87 -7.93
N THR A 47 0.43 3.53 -7.26
CA THR A 47 1.56 4.46 -7.06
C THR A 47 2.79 4.10 -7.91
N ALA A 48 2.83 2.91 -8.53
CA ALA A 48 4.01 2.40 -9.21
C ALA A 48 5.29 2.41 -8.35
N THR A 49 5.15 2.42 -7.02
CA THR A 49 6.26 2.36 -6.06
C THR A 49 6.39 0.98 -5.43
N GLU A 50 7.55 0.70 -4.84
CA GLU A 50 7.84 -0.56 -4.15
C GLU A 50 7.64 -0.39 -2.63
N PRO A 51 6.55 -0.92 -2.04
CA PRO A 51 6.31 -0.81 -0.61
C PRO A 51 7.29 -1.66 0.20
N LYS A 52 7.71 -1.16 1.36
CA LYS A 52 8.50 -1.88 2.35
C LYS A 52 7.57 -2.48 3.40
N VAL A 53 7.90 -3.69 3.85
CA VAL A 53 7.13 -4.42 4.86
C VAL A 53 8.05 -4.78 6.03
N GLU A 54 7.66 -4.40 7.24
CA GLU A 54 8.38 -4.68 8.47
C GLU A 54 7.48 -5.42 9.46
N LEU A 55 8.00 -6.45 10.13
CA LEU A 55 7.26 -7.22 11.14
C LEU A 55 7.53 -6.66 12.53
N ASP A 56 6.48 -6.21 13.21
CA ASP A 56 6.48 -5.97 14.65
C ASP A 56 6.18 -7.30 15.38
N THR A 57 7.25 -7.95 15.86
CA THR A 57 7.18 -9.23 16.59
C THR A 57 6.58 -9.09 18.00
N THR A 58 6.49 -7.87 18.54
CA THR A 58 5.90 -7.63 19.87
C THR A 58 4.38 -7.62 19.78
N ARG A 59 3.84 -7.01 18.71
CA ARG A 59 2.39 -6.86 18.50
C ARG A 59 1.83 -7.79 17.43
N MET A 60 2.68 -8.62 16.82
CA MET A 60 2.34 -9.59 15.77
C MET A 60 1.58 -8.94 14.60
N ARG A 61 2.07 -7.80 14.13
CA ARG A 61 1.48 -7.02 13.03
C ARG A 61 2.57 -6.52 12.08
N TYR A 62 2.18 -6.19 10.87
CA TYR A 62 3.09 -5.70 9.84
C TYR A 62 2.90 -4.21 9.63
N LEU A 63 4.00 -3.48 9.52
CA LEU A 63 4.04 -2.10 9.05
C LEU A 63 4.35 -2.12 7.56
N ILE A 64 3.51 -1.47 6.77
CA ILE A 64 3.74 -1.25 5.35
C ILE A 64 4.01 0.23 5.15
N THR A 65 5.15 0.57 4.57
CA THR A 65 5.54 1.93 4.22
C THR A 65 5.78 2.04 2.71
N SER A 66 5.34 3.16 2.12
CA SER A 66 5.65 3.52 0.74
C SER A 66 5.81 5.04 0.66
N GLU A 67 6.67 5.49 -0.25
CA GLU A 67 6.86 6.91 -0.52
C GLU A 67 5.64 7.59 -1.18
N GLY A 68 4.65 6.81 -1.63
CA GLY A 68 3.49 7.28 -2.35
C GLY A 68 3.84 7.77 -3.76
N TYR A 69 2.87 8.33 -4.50
CA TYR A 69 3.14 8.84 -5.85
C TYR A 69 3.90 10.17 -5.88
N ARG A 70 3.96 10.90 -4.75
CA ARG A 70 4.63 12.21 -4.66
C ARG A 70 6.13 12.12 -4.90
N ALA A 71 6.76 11.02 -4.54
CA ALA A 71 8.19 10.76 -4.81
C ALA A 71 8.43 9.87 -6.04
N GLY A 72 7.36 9.42 -6.72
CA GLY A 72 7.46 8.60 -7.92
C GLY A 72 7.97 9.36 -9.15
N PRO A 73 8.29 8.67 -10.26
CA PRO A 73 8.87 9.26 -11.47
C PRO A 73 8.00 10.32 -12.19
N ALA A 74 6.74 10.48 -11.76
CA ALA A 74 5.81 11.50 -12.23
C ALA A 74 5.17 12.31 -11.07
N GLY A 75 5.82 12.32 -9.90
CA GLY A 75 5.47 13.18 -8.77
C GLY A 75 5.60 14.67 -9.14
N ASP A 76 4.84 15.53 -8.45
CA ASP A 76 4.92 17.00 -8.63
C ASP A 76 6.34 17.47 -8.28
N HIS A 77 7.16 17.69 -9.30
CA HIS A 77 8.53 18.18 -9.20
C HIS A 77 8.68 19.56 -9.83
#